data_AF-A0A357CZ78-F1
#
_entry.id   AF-A0A357CZ78-F1
#
_cell.length_a   1.000
_cell.length_b   1.000
_cell.length_c   1.000
_cell.angle_alpha   90.00
_cell.angle_beta   90.00
_cell.angle_gamma   90.00
#
_symmetry.space_group_name_H-M   'P 1'
#
loop_
_entity.id
_entity.type
_entity.pdbx_description
1 polymer ?
#
loop_
_entity_poly.entity_id
_entity_poly.type
_entity_poly.pdbx_seq_one_letter_code
_entity_poly.pdbx_strand_id
1 'polypeptide(L)'
;GIKQENFDCLSRVQDVLKKLGVISLEKNKTEKIEDFFNKIKDCGNSDYILAQVTPDFSKTVLYSRALRVDHYILVKTEGDVFKIQNDIPERAVTLDKQQFSDVFVGEYFKMTVLRGIGYKDVCNLWTSRRHKPEEQEAFDLRRSDLEGIEELGIKLRNMVGVCKILLRRMAEYYGIYINTDFIWKTVSITDKLYATLEYHNLRKNVPVEKYYMLAYDFNNIYTDILKQLQIYLYNKVDIRND
;
A
#
# COMPACT_ATOMS: atom_id res chain seq x y z
N GLY A 1 -18.22 7.80 -16.64
CA GLY A 1 -17.55 6.69 -15.93
C GLY A 1 -17.78 6.90 -14.44
N ILE A 2 -18.22 5.86 -13.75
CA ILE A 2 -18.35 5.88 -12.28
C ILE A 2 -16.96 6.16 -11.72
N LYS A 3 -16.77 7.31 -11.04
CA LYS A 3 -15.52 7.59 -10.33
C LYS A 3 -15.33 6.45 -9.33
N GLN A 4 -14.15 5.81 -9.36
CA GLN A 4 -13.74 4.94 -8.25
C GLN A 4 -14.01 5.72 -6.97
N GLU A 5 -14.84 5.15 -6.09
CA GLU A 5 -15.16 5.75 -4.80
C GLU A 5 -13.86 6.21 -4.19
N ASN A 6 -13.75 7.52 -3.96
CA ASN A 6 -12.62 8.07 -3.28
C ASN A 6 -12.46 7.27 -1.98
N PHE A 7 -11.23 6.94 -1.62
CA PHE A 7 -10.89 6.50 -0.27
C PHE A 7 -11.10 7.65 0.75
N ASP A 8 -12.19 8.43 0.66
CA ASP A 8 -12.56 9.57 1.51
C ASP A 8 -12.69 9.15 2.99
N CYS A 9 -12.81 7.85 3.24
CA CYS A 9 -12.84 7.26 4.57
C CYS A 9 -11.46 6.96 5.17
N LEU A 10 -10.35 7.09 4.46
CA LEU A 10 -9.02 6.83 5.00
C LEU A 10 -8.15 8.08 4.88
N SER A 11 -7.67 8.58 6.02
CA SER A 11 -6.70 9.67 6.02
C SER A 11 -5.45 9.23 5.28
N ARG A 12 -4.87 10.11 4.47
CA ARG A 12 -3.59 9.81 3.80
C ARG A 12 -2.51 9.60 4.86
N VAL A 13 -1.59 8.67 4.62
CA VAL A 13 -0.56 8.28 5.59
C VAL A 13 0.28 9.47 6.07
N GLN A 14 0.64 10.38 5.16
CA GLN A 14 1.38 11.59 5.51
C GLN A 14 0.60 12.51 6.47
N ASP A 15 -0.72 12.60 6.33
CA ASP A 15 -1.53 13.46 7.22
C ASP A 15 -1.62 12.85 8.61
N VAL A 16 -1.71 11.51 8.70
CA VAL A 16 -1.66 10.78 9.96
C VAL A 16 -0.30 10.99 10.64
N LEU A 17 0.81 10.81 9.91
CA LEU A 17 2.15 10.97 10.46
C LEU A 17 2.46 12.42 10.88
N LYS A 18 1.94 13.42 10.14
CA LYS A 18 2.02 14.84 10.53
C LYS A 18 1.27 15.11 11.83
N LYS A 19 0.04 14.60 11.97
CA LYS A 19 -0.77 14.75 13.20
C LYS A 19 -0.11 14.12 14.41
N LEU A 20 0.62 13.02 14.22
CA LEU A 20 1.41 12.37 15.27
C LEU A 20 2.74 13.11 15.56
N GLY A 21 3.14 14.11 14.76
CA GLY A 21 4.43 14.77 14.88
C GLY A 21 5.62 13.85 14.55
N VAL A 22 5.40 12.82 13.74
CA VAL A 22 6.44 11.89 13.27
C VAL A 22 7.18 12.47 12.08
N ILE A 23 6.47 13.22 11.23
CA ILE A 23 7.06 13.93 10.09
C ILE A 23 6.62 15.39 10.07
N SER A 24 7.46 16.25 9.49
CA SER A 24 7.02 17.51 8.91
C SER A 24 6.93 17.36 7.38
N LEU A 25 6.01 18.09 6.76
CA LEU A 25 5.90 18.14 5.31
C LEU A 25 5.48 19.55 4.90
N GLU A 26 6.36 20.21 4.17
CA GLU A 26 6.24 21.61 3.76
C GLU A 26 6.29 21.69 2.24
N LYS A 27 5.27 22.31 1.64
CA LYS A 27 5.29 22.66 0.22
C LYS A 27 6.04 23.97 0.06
N ASN A 28 7.00 23.98 -0.84
CA ASN A 28 7.81 25.13 -1.19
C ASN A 28 7.71 25.40 -2.68
N LYS A 29 7.87 26.67 -3.05
CA LYS A 29 7.96 27.12 -4.44
C LYS A 29 9.17 28.04 -4.57
N THR A 30 9.90 27.91 -5.67
CA THR A 30 10.98 28.80 -6.02
C THR A 30 10.93 29.15 -7.50
N GLU A 31 11.28 30.39 -7.82
CA GLU A 31 11.51 30.84 -9.20
C GLU A 31 12.99 30.72 -9.58
N LYS A 32 13.88 30.56 -8.60
CA LYS A 32 15.32 30.43 -8.79
C LYS A 32 15.75 29.03 -8.40
N ILE A 33 16.26 28.28 -9.37
CA ILE A 33 16.65 26.90 -9.12
C ILE A 33 17.89 26.78 -8.22
N GLU A 34 18.73 27.82 -8.20
CA GLU A 34 19.87 27.93 -7.29
C GLU A 34 19.44 27.82 -5.82
N ASP A 35 18.31 28.43 -5.46
CA ASP A 35 17.76 28.36 -4.11
C ASP A 35 17.35 26.92 -3.76
N PHE A 36 16.81 26.18 -4.73
CA PHE A 36 16.49 24.76 -4.57
C PHE A 36 17.76 23.92 -4.41
N PHE A 37 18.79 24.16 -5.21
CA PHE A 37 20.06 23.44 -5.10
C PHE A 37 20.75 23.67 -3.76
N ASN A 38 20.75 24.90 -3.25
CA ASN A 38 21.24 25.19 -1.91
C ASN A 38 20.42 24.43 -0.86
N LYS A 39 19.09 24.42 -0.99
CA LYS A 39 18.21 23.72 -0.05
C LYS A 39 18.45 22.21 0.00
N ILE A 40 18.67 21.54 -1.13
CA ILE A 40 18.97 20.10 -1.11
C ILE A 40 20.33 19.84 -0.47
N LYS A 41 21.34 20.67 -0.76
CA LYS A 41 22.69 20.51 -0.18
C LYS A 41 22.68 20.63 1.35
N ASP A 42 21.78 21.45 1.88
CA ASP A 42 21.60 21.65 3.33
C ASP A 42 20.69 20.60 3.99
N CYS A 43 20.22 19.57 3.25
CA CYS A 43 19.38 18.53 3.83
C CYS A 43 20.19 17.58 4.71
N GLY A 44 19.76 17.41 5.95
CA GLY A 44 20.33 16.41 6.85
C GLY A 44 19.86 14.99 6.52
N ASN A 45 20.38 13.99 7.23
CA ASN A 45 20.04 12.58 7.02
C ASN A 45 18.54 12.23 7.21
N SER A 46 17.80 13.09 7.92
CA SER A 46 16.36 12.93 8.16
C SER A 46 15.49 13.70 7.17
N ASP A 47 16.10 14.46 6.25
CA ASP A 47 15.41 15.29 5.28
C ASP A 47 15.31 14.58 3.93
N TYR A 48 14.14 14.72 3.30
CA TYR A 48 13.80 14.15 2.01
C TYR A 48 13.17 15.23 1.15
N ILE A 49 13.63 15.36 -0.09
CA ILE A 49 13.12 16.34 -1.04
C ILE A 49 12.35 15.62 -2.14
N LEU A 50 11.08 16.00 -2.28
CA LEU A 50 10.23 15.56 -3.39
C LEU A 50 10.09 16.72 -4.37
N ALA A 51 10.72 16.65 -5.54
CA ALA A 51 10.69 17.71 -6.54
C ALA A 51 9.63 17.45 -7.61
N GLN A 52 8.86 18.47 -7.97
CA GLN A 52 7.95 18.38 -9.10
C GLN A 52 8.71 18.47 -10.41
N VAL A 53 8.43 17.55 -11.32
CA VAL A 53 9.08 17.49 -12.64
C VAL A 53 8.10 17.69 -13.79
N THR A 54 8.62 18.06 -14.95
CA THR A 54 7.81 18.28 -16.15
C THR A 54 7.08 17.01 -16.58
N PRO A 55 5.87 17.13 -17.16
CA PRO A 55 5.11 15.99 -17.67
C PRO A 55 5.91 15.17 -18.69
N ASP A 56 6.70 15.84 -19.53
CA ASP A 56 7.52 15.19 -20.55
C ASP A 56 8.62 14.33 -19.93
N PHE A 57 9.31 14.82 -18.90
CA PHE A 57 10.29 14.02 -18.17
C PHE A 57 9.64 12.81 -17.50
N SER A 58 8.50 13.01 -16.82
CA SER A 58 7.75 11.93 -16.17
C SER A 58 7.33 10.84 -17.18
N LYS A 59 6.86 11.23 -18.37
CA LYS A 59 6.42 10.28 -19.40
C LYS A 59 7.58 9.58 -20.11
N THR A 60 8.58 10.34 -20.55
CA THR A 60 9.63 9.84 -21.46
C THR A 60 10.81 9.23 -20.72
N VAL A 61 11.17 9.77 -19.56
CA VAL A 61 12.30 9.31 -18.77
C VAL A 61 11.86 8.45 -17.60
N LEU A 62 10.77 8.76 -16.92
CA LEU A 62 10.29 7.93 -15.80
C LEU A 62 9.31 6.82 -16.23
N TYR A 63 8.82 6.86 -17.47
CA TYR A 63 7.79 5.94 -17.99
C TYR A 63 6.54 5.87 -17.12
N SER A 64 6.17 7.00 -16.50
CA SER A 64 4.90 7.13 -15.79
C SER A 64 3.74 6.90 -16.76
N ARG A 65 2.88 5.92 -16.46
CA ARG A 65 1.79 5.49 -17.36
C ARG A 65 0.69 6.53 -17.57
N ALA A 66 0.58 7.50 -16.66
CA ALA A 66 -0.40 8.58 -16.73
C ALA A 66 0.30 9.92 -16.94
N LEU A 67 -0.18 10.73 -17.87
CA LEU A 67 0.26 12.11 -18.04
C LEU A 67 -0.22 12.91 -16.83
N ARG A 68 0.65 13.09 -15.84
CA ARG A 68 0.37 13.85 -14.62
C ARG A 68 1.19 15.12 -14.61
N VAL A 69 0.51 16.25 -14.38
CA VAL A 69 1.16 17.55 -14.21
C VAL A 69 1.65 17.77 -12.79
N ASP A 70 1.27 16.89 -11.86
CA ASP A 70 1.55 16.94 -10.43
C ASP A 70 2.48 15.81 -9.98
N HIS A 71 3.43 15.41 -10.85
CA HIS A 71 4.32 14.30 -10.56
C HIS A 71 5.54 14.74 -9.74
N TYR A 72 5.74 14.12 -8.58
CA TYR A 72 6.87 14.41 -7.68
C TYR A 72 7.81 13.20 -7.59
N ILE A 73 9.11 13.47 -7.54
CA ILE A 73 10.17 12.47 -7.45
C ILE A 73 11.05 12.70 -6.23
N LEU A 74 11.58 11.64 -5.63
CA LEU A 74 12.59 11.76 -4.59
C LEU A 74 13.92 12.18 -5.20
N VAL A 75 14.55 13.20 -4.62
CA VAL A 75 15.83 13.75 -5.06
C VAL A 75 16.84 13.64 -3.93
N LYS A 76 18.03 13.12 -4.24
CA LYS A 76 19.20 13.10 -3.36
C LYS A 76 20.41 13.66 -4.09
N THR A 77 21.27 14.37 -3.39
CA THR A 77 22.56 14.83 -3.91
C THR A 77 23.64 13.79 -3.63
N GLU A 78 24.51 13.56 -4.61
CA GLU A 78 25.71 12.74 -4.46
C GLU A 78 26.87 13.41 -5.20
N GLY A 79 27.68 14.18 -4.47
CA GLY A 79 28.65 15.08 -5.08
C GLY A 79 27.95 16.16 -5.93
N ASP A 80 28.30 16.23 -7.21
CA ASP A 80 27.78 17.23 -8.16
C ASP A 80 26.58 16.74 -8.99
N VAL A 81 26.06 15.55 -8.71
CA VAL A 81 24.92 14.97 -9.42
C VAL A 81 23.70 14.76 -8.52
N PHE A 82 22.53 14.68 -9.16
CA PHE A 82 21.24 14.45 -8.53
C PHE A 82 20.76 13.03 -8.84
N LYS A 83 20.63 12.20 -7.80
CA LYS A 83 19.98 10.90 -7.88
C LYS A 83 18.47 11.08 -7.70
N ILE A 84 17.74 10.79 -8.77
CA ILE A 84 16.29 10.80 -8.85
C ILE A 84 15.76 9.39 -8.65
N GLN A 85 14.75 9.24 -7.81
CA GLN A 85 14.01 8.00 -7.62
C GLN A 85 12.51 8.23 -7.80
N ASN A 86 11.93 7.47 -8.73
CA ASN A 86 10.50 7.37 -8.97
C ASN A 86 9.94 6.12 -8.28
N ASP A 87 8.71 6.20 -7.80
CA ASP A 87 8.03 5.11 -7.11
C ASP A 87 7.28 4.17 -8.07
N ILE A 88 6.56 4.74 -9.05
CA ILE A 88 5.66 3.99 -9.94
C ILE A 88 5.79 4.54 -11.39
N PRO A 89 6.42 3.78 -12.31
CA PRO A 89 7.20 2.58 -12.05
C PRO A 89 8.48 2.90 -11.27
N GLU A 90 8.96 1.94 -10.49
CA GLU A 90 10.22 2.10 -9.76
C GLU A 90 11.36 2.32 -10.76
N ARG A 91 12.00 3.49 -10.68
CA ARG A 91 13.10 3.85 -11.56
C ARG A 91 14.03 4.83 -10.89
N ALA A 92 15.33 4.62 -11.05
CA ALA A 92 16.36 5.56 -10.64
C ALA A 92 17.07 6.14 -11.87
N VAL A 93 17.33 7.45 -11.85
CA VAL A 93 18.08 8.17 -12.89
C VAL A 93 19.03 9.13 -12.21
N THR A 94 20.20 9.35 -12.80
CA THR A 94 21.14 10.37 -12.33
C THR A 94 21.15 11.51 -13.34
N LEU A 95 20.96 12.74 -12.86
CA LEU A 95 21.01 13.95 -13.65
C LEU A 95 22.15 14.84 -13.16
N ASP A 96 22.81 15.53 -14.09
CA ASP A 96 23.64 16.69 -13.74
C ASP A 96 22.77 17.92 -13.40
N LYS A 97 23.42 19.01 -13.02
CA LYS A 97 22.75 20.26 -12.64
C LYS A 97 21.91 20.87 -13.77
N GLN A 98 22.40 20.84 -15.02
CA GLN A 98 21.69 21.43 -16.16
C GLN A 98 20.47 20.57 -16.50
N GLN A 99 20.66 19.26 -16.60
CA GLN A 99 19.60 18.30 -16.88
C GLN A 99 18.49 18.37 -15.82
N PHE A 100 18.86 18.51 -14.55
CA PHE A 100 17.86 18.71 -13.49
C PHE A 100 17.12 20.04 -13.65
N SER A 101 17.83 21.09 -14.05
CA SER A 101 17.23 22.41 -14.28
C SER A 101 16.18 22.40 -15.39
N ASP A 102 16.42 21.64 -16.45
CA ASP A 102 15.51 21.57 -17.60
C ASP A 102 14.20 20.84 -17.27
N VAL A 103 14.17 20.04 -16.20
CA VAL A 103 13.02 19.19 -15.84
C VAL A 103 12.30 19.64 -14.58
N PHE A 104 12.89 20.53 -13.78
CA PHE A 104 12.29 21.00 -12.53
C PHE A 104 11.22 22.07 -12.78
N VAL A 105 10.07 21.94 -12.14
CA VAL A 105 8.90 22.83 -12.36
C VAL A 105 8.84 24.01 -11.37
N GLY A 106 9.77 24.08 -10.41
CA GLY A 106 9.82 25.17 -9.43
C GLY A 106 9.03 24.89 -8.14
N GLU A 107 8.37 23.73 -8.00
CA GLU A 107 7.72 23.32 -6.75
C GLU A 107 8.37 22.07 -6.17
N TYR A 108 8.44 22.00 -4.85
CA TYR A 108 8.96 20.83 -4.15
C TYR A 108 8.33 20.70 -2.77
N PHE A 109 8.31 19.48 -2.25
CA PHE A 109 8.09 19.23 -0.83
C PHE A 109 9.41 18.97 -0.13
N LYS A 110 9.57 19.56 1.06
CA LYS A 110 10.53 19.09 2.05
C LYS A 110 9.78 18.25 3.08
N MET A 111 10.20 17.00 3.23
CA MET A 111 9.74 16.11 4.28
C MET A 111 10.89 15.87 5.26
N THR A 112 10.65 16.08 6.54
CA THR A 112 11.62 15.73 7.59
C THR A 112 11.03 14.64 8.47
N VAL A 113 11.78 13.56 8.67
CA VAL A 113 11.46 12.54 9.67
C VAL A 113 11.94 13.04 11.02
N LEU A 114 11.02 13.45 11.88
CA LEU A 114 11.34 14.08 13.17
C LEU A 114 11.70 13.04 14.23
N ARG A 115 11.07 11.86 14.17
CA ARG A 115 11.28 10.74 15.09
C ARG A 115 10.67 9.45 14.51
N GLY A 116 10.99 8.31 15.12
CA GLY A 116 10.29 7.05 14.84
C GLY A 116 8.88 6.99 15.44
N ILE A 117 8.10 6.01 15.01
CA ILE A 117 6.80 5.68 15.61
C ILE A 117 7.06 5.01 16.97
N GLY A 118 6.54 5.60 18.04
CA GLY A 118 6.67 5.09 19.40
C GLY A 118 5.39 4.45 19.92
N TYR A 119 5.47 3.81 21.08
CA TYR A 119 4.33 3.13 21.71
C TYR A 119 3.08 4.01 21.86
N LYS A 120 3.23 5.26 22.30
CA LYS A 120 2.11 6.20 22.43
C LYS A 120 1.38 6.44 21.09
N ASP A 121 2.11 6.47 19.98
CA ASP A 121 1.51 6.61 18.66
C ASP A 121 0.71 5.36 18.29
N VAL A 122 1.27 4.18 18.57
CA VAL A 122 0.59 2.89 18.35
C VAL A 122 -0.71 2.84 19.16
N CYS A 123 -0.71 3.26 20.42
CA CYS A 123 -1.92 3.36 21.25
C CYS A 123 -2.95 4.35 20.70
N ASN A 124 -2.53 5.51 20.23
CA ASN A 124 -3.43 6.49 19.59
C ASN A 124 -4.02 5.94 18.28
N LEU A 125 -3.22 5.23 17.49
CA LEU A 125 -3.66 4.59 16.26
C LEU A 125 -4.59 3.39 16.54
N TRP A 126 -4.38 2.68 17.65
CA TRP A 126 -5.20 1.56 18.07
C TRP A 126 -6.64 1.97 18.37
N THR A 127 -6.81 3.07 19.12
CA THR A 127 -8.15 3.58 19.49
C THR A 127 -8.90 4.19 18.32
N SER A 128 -8.19 4.65 17.29
CA SER A 128 -8.77 5.24 16.07
C SER A 128 -8.98 4.25 14.93
N ARG A 129 -8.70 2.95 15.15
CA ARG A 129 -8.94 1.90 14.13
C ARG A 129 -10.41 1.89 13.73
N ARG A 130 -10.65 2.04 12.42
CA ARG A 130 -11.99 1.88 11.85
C ARG A 130 -12.41 0.43 11.70
N HIS A 131 -11.45 -0.45 11.39
CA HIS A 131 -11.72 -1.88 11.24
C HIS A 131 -11.31 -2.65 12.50
N LYS A 132 -12.29 -3.40 13.04
CA LYS A 132 -12.21 -4.15 14.27
C LYS A 132 -12.71 -5.59 14.05
N PRO A 133 -11.86 -6.50 13.54
CA PRO A 133 -12.22 -7.90 13.28
C PRO A 133 -12.65 -8.64 14.55
N GLU A 134 -12.23 -8.16 15.73
CA GLU A 134 -12.72 -8.60 17.04
C GLU A 134 -14.23 -8.36 17.26
N GLU A 135 -14.85 -7.48 16.48
CA GLU A 135 -16.29 -7.18 16.52
C GLU A 135 -17.05 -7.81 15.33
N GLN A 136 -16.39 -8.58 14.47
CA GLN A 136 -16.99 -9.15 13.26
C GLN A 136 -17.27 -10.65 13.42
N GLU A 137 -18.38 -11.12 12.89
CA GLU A 137 -18.62 -12.56 12.77
C GLU A 137 -17.79 -13.15 11.62
N ALA A 138 -17.33 -14.39 11.82
CA ALA A 138 -16.70 -15.13 10.75
C ALA A 138 -17.71 -15.40 9.63
N PHE A 139 -17.29 -15.12 8.40
CA PHE A 139 -18.03 -15.55 7.24
C PHE A 139 -18.00 -17.08 7.12
N ASP A 140 -19.12 -17.67 6.70
CA ASP A 140 -19.30 -19.10 6.48
C ASP A 140 -19.89 -19.34 5.09
N LEU A 141 -19.05 -19.73 4.13
CA LEU A 141 -19.47 -20.13 2.79
C LEU A 141 -19.99 -21.56 2.78
N ARG A 142 -21.30 -21.71 2.61
CA ARG A 142 -21.95 -23.01 2.44
C ARG A 142 -22.11 -23.31 0.96
N ARG A 143 -22.21 -24.61 0.65
CA ARG A 143 -22.52 -25.07 -0.71
C ARG A 143 -23.81 -24.44 -1.25
N SER A 144 -24.85 -24.35 -0.41
CA SER A 144 -26.13 -23.72 -0.75
C SER A 144 -26.00 -22.27 -1.21
N ASP A 145 -24.98 -21.55 -0.73
CA ASP A 145 -24.74 -20.15 -1.08
C ASP A 145 -24.11 -20.02 -2.47
N LEU A 146 -23.61 -21.12 -3.03
CA LEU A 146 -22.90 -21.20 -4.31
C LEU A 146 -23.73 -21.89 -5.41
N GLU A 147 -24.81 -22.55 -5.03
CA GLU A 147 -25.70 -23.25 -5.96
C GLU A 147 -26.45 -22.26 -6.86
N GLY A 148 -26.54 -22.57 -8.16
CA GLY A 148 -27.21 -21.72 -9.15
C GLY A 148 -26.43 -20.46 -9.56
N ILE A 149 -25.24 -20.20 -9.01
CA ILE A 149 -24.42 -19.07 -9.45
C ILE A 149 -23.87 -19.33 -10.86
N GLU A 150 -24.33 -18.52 -11.82
CA GLU A 150 -23.74 -18.49 -13.17
C GLU A 150 -22.26 -18.08 -13.12
N GLU A 151 -21.44 -18.76 -13.92
CA GLU A 151 -19.98 -18.54 -13.98
C GLU A 151 -19.28 -18.62 -12.62
N LEU A 152 -19.72 -19.56 -11.76
CA LEU A 152 -19.17 -19.76 -10.41
C LEU A 152 -17.64 -19.76 -10.37
N GLY A 153 -16.97 -20.46 -11.31
CA GLY A 153 -15.51 -20.51 -11.36
C GLY A 153 -14.85 -19.13 -11.53
N ILE A 154 -15.38 -18.27 -12.40
CA ILE A 154 -14.87 -16.91 -12.63
C ILE A 154 -15.11 -16.05 -11.39
N LYS A 155 -16.31 -16.11 -10.82
CA LYS A 155 -16.69 -15.31 -9.64
C LYS A 155 -15.87 -15.71 -8.41
N LEU A 156 -15.69 -17.01 -8.17
CA LEU A 156 -14.87 -17.54 -7.08
C LEU A 156 -13.39 -17.13 -7.26
N ARG A 157 -12.84 -17.27 -8.46
CA ARG A 157 -11.49 -16.79 -8.81
C ARG A 157 -11.32 -15.29 -8.54
N ASN A 158 -12.28 -14.47 -8.95
CA ASN A 158 -12.27 -13.01 -8.69
C ASN A 158 -12.29 -12.72 -7.19
N MET A 159 -13.18 -13.36 -6.45
CA MET A 159 -13.31 -13.21 -5.00
C MET A 159 -12.00 -13.55 -4.30
N VAL A 160 -11.43 -14.73 -4.55
CA VAL A 160 -10.14 -15.14 -3.96
C VAL A 160 -9.01 -14.18 -4.38
N GLY A 161 -9.03 -13.70 -5.63
CA GLY A 161 -8.08 -12.72 -6.14
C GLY A 161 -8.14 -11.35 -5.46
N VAL A 162 -9.33 -10.90 -5.05
CA VAL A 162 -9.51 -9.68 -4.24
C VAL A 162 -9.09 -9.96 -2.79
N CYS A 163 -9.60 -11.05 -2.21
CA CYS A 163 -9.32 -11.40 -0.82
C CYS A 163 -7.84 -11.59 -0.54
N LYS A 164 -7.05 -12.22 -1.44
CA LYS A 164 -5.60 -12.34 -1.23
C LYS A 164 -4.89 -10.98 -1.13
N ILE A 165 -5.37 -9.97 -1.87
CA ILE A 165 -4.84 -8.60 -1.80
C ILE A 165 -5.23 -7.99 -0.46
N LEU A 166 -6.50 -8.15 -0.06
CA LEU A 166 -6.99 -7.66 1.23
C LEU A 166 -6.26 -8.31 2.40
N LEU A 167 -5.94 -9.61 2.35
CA LEU A 167 -5.16 -10.30 3.38
C LEU A 167 -3.76 -9.69 3.56
N ARG A 168 -3.06 -9.38 2.46
CA ARG A 168 -1.76 -8.68 2.53
C ARG A 168 -1.91 -7.29 3.14
N ARG A 169 -2.92 -6.52 2.72
CA ARG A 169 -3.21 -5.20 3.30
C ARG A 169 -3.56 -5.29 4.78
N MET A 170 -4.27 -6.33 5.18
CA MET A 170 -4.61 -6.61 6.57
C MET A 170 -3.39 -6.97 7.40
N ALA A 171 -2.46 -7.77 6.86
CA ALA A 171 -1.20 -8.09 7.52
C ALA A 171 -0.33 -6.84 7.75
N GLU A 172 -0.26 -5.95 6.78
CA GLU A 172 0.43 -4.64 6.89
C GLU A 172 -0.25 -3.73 7.91
N TYR A 173 -1.58 -3.61 7.81
CA TYR A 173 -2.37 -2.75 8.69
C TYR A 173 -2.28 -3.20 10.15
N TYR A 174 -2.44 -4.49 10.42
CA TYR A 174 -2.35 -5.04 11.77
C TYR A 174 -0.91 -5.24 12.25
N GLY A 175 0.07 -5.34 11.35
CA GLY A 175 1.48 -5.48 11.69
C GLY A 175 2.05 -4.31 12.49
N ILE A 176 1.34 -3.17 12.52
CA ILE A 176 1.70 -2.05 13.40
C ILE A 176 1.30 -2.30 14.86
N TYR A 177 0.37 -3.20 15.11
CA TYR A 177 -0.15 -3.52 16.43
C TYR A 177 0.37 -4.88 16.86
N ILE A 178 0.12 -5.95 16.11
CA ILE A 178 0.42 -7.34 16.49
C ILE A 178 1.50 -7.95 15.58
N ASN A 179 2.05 -9.12 15.95
CA ASN A 179 2.77 -9.96 14.99
C ASN A 179 1.78 -10.61 14.01
N THR A 180 1.90 -10.29 12.71
CA THR A 180 1.02 -10.80 11.64
C THR A 180 1.61 -11.96 10.81
N ASP A 181 2.65 -12.63 11.29
CA ASP A 181 3.30 -13.77 10.60
C ASP A 181 2.33 -14.89 10.25
N PHE A 182 1.31 -15.11 11.07
CA PHE A 182 0.27 -16.10 10.80
C PHE A 182 -0.55 -15.77 9.53
N ILE A 183 -0.77 -14.49 9.24
CA ILE A 183 -1.43 -14.04 8.00
C ILE A 183 -0.48 -14.28 6.81
N TRP A 184 0.80 -13.90 6.95
CA TRP A 184 1.79 -14.07 5.88
C TRP A 184 2.00 -15.53 5.47
N LYS A 185 2.04 -16.46 6.43
CA LYS A 185 2.09 -17.89 6.15
C LYS A 185 0.90 -18.33 5.29
N THR A 186 -0.28 -17.80 5.60
CA THR A 186 -1.53 -18.18 4.94
C THR A 186 -1.70 -17.54 3.55
N VAL A 187 -1.14 -16.34 3.32
CA VAL A 187 -1.12 -15.70 2.00
C VAL A 187 -0.52 -16.61 0.93
N SER A 188 0.54 -17.35 1.26
CA SER A 188 1.15 -18.31 0.33
C SER A 188 0.21 -19.45 -0.09
N ILE A 189 -0.69 -19.86 0.81
CA ILE A 189 -1.71 -20.88 0.57
C ILE A 189 -2.81 -20.29 -0.32
N THR A 190 -3.25 -19.06 -0.03
CA THR A 190 -4.24 -18.35 -0.86
C THR A 190 -3.73 -18.09 -2.28
N ASP A 191 -2.44 -17.82 -2.47
CA ASP A 191 -1.83 -17.67 -3.81
C ASP A 191 -1.91 -18.99 -4.61
N LYS A 192 -1.63 -20.14 -3.96
CA LYS A 192 -1.78 -21.46 -4.59
C LYS A 192 -3.24 -21.75 -4.95
N LEU A 193 -4.18 -21.40 -4.07
CA LEU A 193 -5.61 -21.56 -4.31
C LEU A 193 -6.07 -20.72 -5.51
N TYR A 194 -5.64 -19.45 -5.57
CA TYR A 194 -5.91 -18.55 -6.68
C TYR A 194 -5.35 -19.11 -8.00
N ALA A 195 -4.11 -19.62 -8.01
CA ALA A 195 -3.51 -20.22 -9.19
C ALA A 195 -4.29 -21.46 -9.67
N THR A 196 -4.78 -22.29 -8.76
CA THR A 196 -5.65 -23.44 -9.08
C THR A 196 -6.97 -22.99 -9.72
N LEU A 197 -7.60 -21.95 -9.17
CA LEU A 197 -8.83 -21.36 -9.73
C LEU A 197 -8.60 -20.76 -11.13
N GLU A 198 -7.49 -20.04 -11.32
CA GLU A 198 -7.10 -19.49 -12.63
C GLU A 198 -6.91 -20.62 -13.65
N TYR A 199 -6.21 -21.68 -13.26
CA TYR A 199 -6.00 -22.85 -14.10
C TYR A 199 -7.33 -23.55 -14.48
N HIS A 200 -8.24 -23.70 -13.53
CA HIS A 200 -9.57 -24.27 -13.77
C HIS A 200 -10.41 -23.40 -14.70
N ASN A 201 -10.35 -22.08 -14.53
CA ASN A 201 -10.98 -21.12 -15.42
C ASN A 201 -10.49 -21.27 -16.88
N LEU A 202 -9.19 -21.48 -17.08
CA LEU A 202 -8.62 -21.68 -18.42
C LEU A 202 -9.04 -23.02 -19.08
N ARG A 203 -9.33 -24.07 -18.28
CA ARG A 203 -9.65 -25.42 -18.78
C ARG A 203 -11.11 -25.63 -19.20
N LYS A 204 -12.02 -24.70 -18.90
CA LYS A 204 -13.45 -24.63 -19.30
C LYS A 204 -14.38 -25.82 -18.95
N ASN A 205 -13.86 -27.02 -18.66
CA ASN A 205 -14.64 -28.25 -18.37
C ASN A 205 -14.35 -28.81 -16.96
N VAL A 206 -14.40 -27.98 -15.94
CA VAL A 206 -14.14 -28.38 -14.55
C VAL A 206 -15.46 -28.69 -13.84
N PRO A 207 -15.61 -29.87 -13.19
CA PRO A 207 -16.81 -30.21 -12.43
C PRO A 207 -17.10 -29.19 -11.32
N VAL A 208 -18.37 -28.85 -11.13
CA VAL A 208 -18.79 -27.80 -10.18
C VAL A 208 -18.40 -28.14 -8.73
N GLU A 209 -18.36 -29.42 -8.39
CA GLU A 209 -17.95 -29.96 -7.09
C GLU A 209 -16.53 -29.53 -6.72
N LYS A 210 -15.62 -29.39 -7.70
CA LYS A 210 -14.28 -28.89 -7.43
C LYS A 210 -14.29 -27.43 -6.98
N TYR A 211 -15.19 -26.60 -7.52
CA TYR A 211 -15.33 -25.22 -7.06
C TYR A 211 -15.91 -25.16 -5.65
N TYR A 212 -16.83 -26.05 -5.28
CA TYR A 212 -17.31 -26.14 -3.90
C TYR A 212 -16.20 -26.53 -2.91
N MET A 213 -15.34 -27.48 -3.26
CA MET A 213 -14.17 -27.83 -2.44
C MET A 213 -13.21 -26.64 -2.27
N LEU A 214 -12.88 -25.95 -3.36
CA LEU A 214 -11.98 -24.79 -3.32
C LEU A 214 -12.59 -23.62 -2.52
N ALA A 215 -13.90 -23.42 -2.58
CA ALA A 215 -14.59 -22.42 -1.77
C ALA A 215 -14.58 -22.77 -0.28
N TYR A 216 -14.73 -24.06 0.06
CA TYR A 216 -14.62 -24.56 1.43
C TYR A 216 -13.20 -24.37 1.99
N ASP A 217 -12.16 -24.70 1.20
CA ASP A 217 -10.77 -24.49 1.59
C ASP A 217 -10.49 -23.00 1.83
N PHE A 218 -11.00 -22.12 0.95
CA PHE A 218 -10.90 -20.68 1.11
C PHE A 218 -11.58 -20.20 2.40
N ASN A 219 -12.78 -20.70 2.68
CA ASN A 219 -13.56 -20.35 3.87
C ASN A 219 -12.78 -20.68 5.14
N ASN A 220 -12.26 -21.91 5.26
CA ASN A 220 -11.49 -22.33 6.42
C ASN A 220 -10.26 -21.46 6.65
N ILE A 221 -9.52 -21.16 5.57
CA ILE A 221 -8.37 -20.24 5.60
C ILE A 221 -8.78 -18.87 6.19
N TYR A 222 -9.85 -18.28 5.66
CA TYR A 222 -10.28 -16.95 6.08
C TYR A 222 -10.82 -16.94 7.52
N THR A 223 -11.62 -17.94 7.89
CA THR A 223 -12.14 -18.13 9.24
C THR A 223 -11.01 -18.31 10.25
N ASP A 224 -9.97 -19.08 9.94
CA ASP A 224 -8.83 -19.30 10.82
C ASP A 224 -8.00 -18.02 11.03
N ILE A 225 -7.81 -17.23 9.97
CA ILE A 225 -7.17 -15.91 10.08
C ILE A 225 -8.00 -14.99 10.97
N LEU A 226 -9.32 -14.93 10.77
CA LEU A 226 -10.18 -14.06 11.56
C LEU A 226 -10.17 -14.48 13.03
N LYS A 227 -10.33 -15.77 13.34
CA LYS A 227 -10.27 -16.28 14.71
C LYS A 227 -8.94 -15.95 15.39
N GLN A 228 -7.82 -16.11 14.69
CA GLN A 228 -6.52 -15.73 15.24
C GLN A 228 -6.43 -14.22 15.47
N LEU A 229 -6.86 -13.39 14.52
CA LEU A 229 -6.93 -11.94 14.70
C LEU A 229 -7.78 -11.56 15.92
N GLN A 230 -8.94 -12.19 16.09
CA GLN A 230 -9.82 -11.96 17.24
C GLN A 230 -9.10 -12.31 18.55
N ILE A 231 -8.41 -13.45 18.62
CA ILE A 231 -7.64 -13.86 19.80
C ILE A 231 -6.53 -12.84 20.09
N TYR A 232 -5.74 -12.44 19.11
CA TYR A 232 -4.65 -11.47 19.31
C TYR A 232 -5.18 -10.10 19.73
N LEU A 233 -6.21 -9.60 19.05
CA LEU A 233 -6.71 -8.24 19.25
C LEU A 233 -7.60 -8.10 20.49
N TYR A 234 -8.42 -9.10 20.82
CA TYR A 234 -9.26 -9.10 22.02
C TYR A 234 -8.41 -9.21 23.29
N ASN A 235 -7.46 -10.13 23.30
CA ASN A 235 -6.57 -10.32 24.44
C ASN A 235 -5.43 -9.29 24.49
N LYS A 236 -5.38 -8.36 23.52
CA LYS A 236 -4.27 -7.42 23.30
C LYS A 236 -2.91 -8.11 23.36
N VAL A 237 -2.86 -9.34 22.84
CA VAL A 237 -1.63 -10.11 22.70
C VAL A 237 -0.85 -9.43 21.59
N ASP A 238 0.05 -8.57 22.01
CA ASP A 238 0.96 -7.74 21.24
C ASP A 238 0.35 -6.50 20.58
N ILE A 239 0.48 -5.35 21.25
CA ILE A 239 0.38 -3.98 20.69
C ILE A 239 1.79 -3.38 20.73
N ARG A 240 2.77 -4.21 20.36
CA ARG A 240 4.24 -4.04 20.29
C ARG A 240 4.87 -3.09 21.29
N ASN A 241 4.72 -3.18 22.61
CA ASN A 241 4.13 -4.13 23.55
C ASN A 241 4.20 -3.35 24.88
N ASP A 242 3.07 -2.89 25.42
CA ASP A 242 2.92 -2.14 26.70
C ASP A 242 3.69 -0.82 26.94
#